data_AF-A0A8S0RES4-F1
#
_entry.id   AF-A0A8S0RES4-F1
#
_cell.length_a   1.000
_cell.length_b   1.000
_cell.length_c   1.000
_cell.angle_alpha   90.00
_cell.angle_beta   90.00
_cell.angle_gamma   90.00
#
_symmetry.space_group_name_H-M   'P 1'
#
loop_
_entity.id
_entity.type
_entity.pdbx_description
1 polymer ?
#
loop_
_entity_poly.entity_id
_entity_poly.type
_entity_poly.pdbx_seq_one_letter_code
_entity_poly.pdbx_strand_id
1 'polypeptide(L)'
;MQNTVDGGCGSIETSAVGNSTLCVADRNHEPYEGMLFESEDAARAYYDEYAERIGFATRILSSRKSERDGSIISRGLGCRGIPDNHRSDTILNEKGEKRREICTAMIVVKRDKPGRWIVRKFVRDHNHPLVISLSKKRPTFDEKDKKIQELTAELRVKKRLSASYRDQLLTLMKDVENHNDHLTEKAASFGPHPTTLVGDGWKLLSQ
;
A
#
# COMPACT_ATOMS: atom_id res chain seq x y z
N MET A 1 55.02 18.82 -37.16
CA MET A 1 55.98 19.80 -36.61
C MET A 1 55.17 20.79 -35.78
N GLN A 2 55.49 20.84 -34.48
CA GLN A 2 55.23 21.87 -33.45
C GLN A 2 53.83 22.51 -33.32
N ASN A 3 53.31 22.86 -32.14
CA ASN A 3 53.58 22.58 -30.73
C ASN A 3 52.37 23.11 -29.92
N THR A 4 52.23 22.58 -28.71
CA THR A 4 51.29 22.84 -27.61
C THR A 4 51.20 24.29 -27.10
N VAL A 5 50.06 24.65 -26.48
CA VAL A 5 50.03 25.21 -25.12
C VAL A 5 48.73 24.84 -24.40
N ASP A 6 48.95 24.27 -23.22
CA ASP A 6 48.04 23.96 -22.13
C ASP A 6 47.57 25.25 -21.44
N GLY A 7 46.39 25.20 -20.83
CA GLY A 7 45.74 26.37 -20.23
C GLY A 7 44.56 26.00 -19.36
N GLY A 8 44.79 25.13 -18.38
CA GLY A 8 43.87 24.96 -17.25
C GLY A 8 43.82 26.22 -16.36
N CYS A 9 42.62 26.56 -15.90
CA CYS A 9 42.40 27.43 -14.75
C CYS A 9 41.26 26.84 -13.93
N GLY A 10 41.51 26.66 -12.64
CA GLY A 10 40.74 25.82 -11.74
C GLY A 10 39.49 26.45 -11.14
N SER A 11 38.69 25.57 -10.55
CA SER A 11 37.52 25.81 -9.72
C SER A 11 37.81 26.72 -8.53
N ILE A 12 36.87 27.63 -8.21
CA ILE A 12 36.48 27.93 -6.83
C ILE A 12 34.98 28.23 -6.80
N GLU A 13 34.37 27.70 -5.76
CA GLU A 13 32.95 27.52 -5.46
C GLU A 13 32.09 28.76 -5.12
N THR A 14 30.79 28.47 -5.04
CA THR A 14 29.72 29.11 -4.22
C THR A 14 29.04 30.36 -4.76
N SER A 15 27.75 30.24 -5.08
CA SER A 15 26.69 30.85 -4.25
C SER A 15 25.32 30.36 -4.70
N ALA A 16 24.60 29.77 -3.74
CA ALA A 16 23.19 29.46 -3.82
C ALA A 16 22.38 30.75 -3.87
N VAL A 17 21.63 30.95 -4.96
CA VAL A 17 20.31 31.59 -4.89
C VAL A 17 19.43 30.81 -5.86
N GLY A 18 18.44 30.12 -5.28
CA GLY A 18 17.43 29.40 -6.02
C GLY A 18 16.71 30.36 -6.95
N ASN A 19 16.81 30.09 -8.24
CA ASN A 19 15.77 30.44 -9.16
C ASN A 19 15.68 29.29 -10.15
N SER A 20 14.91 28.26 -9.77
CA SER A 20 14.44 27.24 -10.70
C SER A 20 13.61 27.97 -11.74
N THR A 21 14.31 28.45 -12.76
CA THR A 21 13.74 28.93 -14.01
C THR A 21 13.00 27.74 -14.58
N LEU A 22 11.73 27.65 -14.23
CA LEU A 22 10.79 26.71 -14.80
C LEU A 22 10.83 26.99 -16.31
N CYS A 23 11.40 26.05 -17.06
CA CYS A 23 11.54 26.17 -18.49
C CYS A 23 10.16 26.46 -19.09
N VAL A 24 10.09 27.49 -19.93
CA VAL A 24 8.86 28.10 -20.47
C VAL A 24 8.16 27.17 -21.50
N ALA A 25 8.43 25.88 -21.46
CA ALA A 25 7.82 24.83 -22.27
C ALA A 25 6.71 24.04 -21.55
N ASP A 26 6.38 24.37 -20.29
CA ASP A 26 5.44 23.57 -19.48
C ASP A 26 3.98 24.10 -19.45
N ARG A 27 3.61 25.00 -20.37
CA ARG A 27 2.24 25.56 -20.42
C ARG A 27 1.20 24.61 -21.01
N ASN A 28 1.58 23.38 -21.36
CA ASN A 28 0.72 22.44 -22.09
C ASN A 28 0.04 21.38 -21.20
N HIS A 29 0.28 21.40 -19.89
CA HIS A 29 -0.23 20.37 -18.96
C HIS A 29 -1.29 20.90 -17.98
N GLU A 30 -1.78 22.11 -18.19
CA GLU A 30 -2.85 22.65 -17.37
C GLU A 30 -4.21 22.17 -17.90
N PRO A 31 -5.14 21.68 -17.04
CA PRO A 31 -6.50 21.38 -17.45
C PRO A 31 -7.21 22.64 -17.97
N TYR A 32 -8.06 22.47 -18.97
CA TYR A 32 -8.94 23.53 -19.46
C TYR A 32 -10.30 22.96 -19.84
N GLU A 33 -11.34 23.80 -19.80
CA GLU A 33 -12.68 23.41 -20.19
C GLU A 33 -12.72 23.02 -21.68
N GLY A 34 -13.32 21.86 -21.97
CA GLY A 34 -13.36 21.31 -23.32
C GLY A 34 -12.30 20.23 -23.59
N MET A 35 -11.28 20.08 -22.74
CA MET A 35 -10.28 19.01 -22.88
C MET A 35 -10.93 17.62 -22.83
N LEU A 36 -10.48 16.71 -23.70
CA LEU A 36 -11.08 15.39 -23.91
C LEU A 36 -10.22 14.26 -23.34
N PHE A 37 -10.89 13.22 -22.85
CA PHE A 37 -10.28 11.98 -22.39
C PHE A 37 -11.06 10.76 -22.88
N GLU A 38 -10.36 9.65 -23.04
CA GLU A 38 -10.93 8.37 -23.49
C GLU A 38 -11.72 7.66 -22.38
N SER A 39 -11.41 7.95 -21.11
CA SER A 39 -12.06 7.35 -19.94
C SER A 39 -12.09 8.28 -18.72
N GLU A 40 -12.88 7.92 -17.72
CA GLU A 40 -12.87 8.62 -16.42
C GLU A 40 -11.50 8.49 -15.73
N ASP A 41 -10.91 7.31 -15.83
CA ASP A 41 -9.62 7.02 -15.19
C ASP A 41 -8.48 7.78 -15.87
N ALA A 42 -8.52 7.95 -17.20
CA ALA A 42 -7.56 8.78 -17.92
C ALA A 42 -7.65 10.25 -17.47
N ALA A 43 -8.86 10.79 -17.33
CA ALA A 43 -9.08 12.14 -16.82
C ALA A 43 -8.59 12.31 -15.37
N ARG A 44 -8.81 11.28 -14.54
CA ARG A 44 -8.33 11.25 -13.15
C ARG A 44 -6.81 11.23 -13.10
N ALA A 45 -6.16 10.35 -13.86
CA ALA A 45 -4.71 10.24 -13.89
C ALA A 45 -4.06 11.57 -14.33
N TYR A 46 -4.63 12.22 -15.35
CA TYR A 46 -4.18 13.54 -15.79
C TYR A 46 -4.28 14.59 -14.68
N TYR A 47 -5.42 14.66 -13.97
CA TYR A 47 -5.58 15.63 -12.89
C TYR A 47 -4.73 15.31 -11.66
N ASP A 48 -4.48 14.03 -11.39
CA ASP A 48 -3.58 13.59 -10.34
C ASP A 48 -2.12 14.01 -10.65
N GLU A 49 -1.66 13.87 -11.91
CA GLU A 49 -0.35 14.35 -12.35
C GLU A 49 -0.24 15.89 -12.28
N TYR A 50 -1.28 16.60 -12.71
CA TYR A 50 -1.38 18.04 -12.52
C TYR A 50 -1.27 18.42 -11.03
N ALA A 51 -2.00 17.71 -10.16
CA ALA A 51 -1.98 17.97 -8.73
C ALA A 51 -0.62 17.70 -8.08
N GLU A 52 0.07 16.63 -8.49
CA GLU A 52 1.44 16.32 -8.04
C GLU A 52 2.41 17.45 -8.40
N ARG A 53 2.32 17.98 -9.63
CA ARG A 53 3.15 19.07 -10.13
C ARG A 53 2.91 20.39 -9.40
N ILE A 54 1.64 20.70 -9.15
CA ILE A 54 1.22 21.93 -8.46
C ILE A 54 1.39 21.81 -6.93
N GLY A 55 1.53 20.59 -6.40
CA GLY A 55 1.81 20.35 -4.99
C GLY A 55 0.56 20.27 -4.11
N PHE A 56 -0.46 19.54 -4.56
CA PHE A 56 -1.61 19.18 -3.73
C PHE A 56 -2.07 17.74 -3.92
N ALA A 57 -2.80 17.22 -2.92
CA ALA A 57 -3.41 15.91 -3.01
C ALA A 57 -4.87 16.01 -3.48
N THR A 58 -5.28 15.14 -4.41
CA THR A 58 -6.65 15.10 -4.90
C THR A 58 -7.59 14.30 -3.98
N ARG A 59 -8.89 14.57 -4.13
CA ARG A 59 -10.02 13.81 -3.57
C ARG A 59 -11.18 13.82 -4.54
N ILE A 60 -12.10 12.87 -4.38
CA ILE A 60 -13.39 12.88 -5.09
C ILE A 60 -14.30 13.88 -4.37
N LEU A 61 -14.79 14.88 -5.10
CA LEU A 61 -15.78 15.85 -4.62
C LEU A 61 -17.21 15.43 -4.97
N SER A 62 -17.40 14.86 -6.17
CA SER A 62 -18.71 14.43 -6.63
C SER A 62 -18.60 13.25 -7.59
N SER A 63 -19.66 12.45 -7.67
CA SER A 63 -19.79 11.34 -8.61
C SER A 63 -21.26 11.18 -8.93
N ARG A 64 -21.63 11.25 -10.22
CA ARG A 64 -22.97 10.92 -10.68
C ARG A 64 -22.91 9.66 -11.52
N LYS A 65 -23.87 8.76 -11.28
CA LYS A 65 -24.04 7.52 -12.04
C LYS A 65 -25.31 7.64 -12.87
N SER A 66 -25.32 6.98 -14.02
CA SER A 66 -26.52 6.81 -14.82
C SER A 66 -27.48 5.88 -14.10
N GLU A 67 -28.76 6.23 -14.10
CA GLU A 67 -29.82 5.42 -13.49
C GLU A 67 -30.11 4.14 -14.29
N ARG A 68 -29.77 4.11 -15.58
CA ARG A 68 -30.06 2.97 -16.47
C ARG A 68 -29.13 1.79 -16.25
N ASP A 69 -27.83 2.06 -16.14
CA ASP A 69 -26.75 1.06 -16.19
C ASP A 69 -25.78 1.18 -15.00
N GLY A 70 -25.98 2.15 -14.11
CA GLY A 70 -25.11 2.39 -12.96
C GLY A 70 -23.72 2.95 -13.32
N SER A 71 -23.44 3.20 -14.61
CA SER A 71 -22.12 3.65 -15.06
C SER A 71 -21.88 5.11 -14.69
N ILE A 72 -20.64 5.49 -14.38
CA ILE A 72 -20.33 6.86 -13.96
C ILE A 72 -20.46 7.80 -15.16
N ILE A 73 -21.30 8.82 -15.04
CA ILE A 73 -21.54 9.82 -16.09
C ILE A 73 -20.91 11.18 -15.78
N SER A 74 -20.51 11.41 -14.53
CA SER A 74 -19.76 12.61 -14.15
C SER A 74 -18.95 12.38 -12.90
N ARG A 75 -17.76 12.98 -12.85
CA ARG A 75 -16.84 12.95 -11.71
C ARG A 75 -16.30 14.36 -11.43
N GLY A 76 -16.40 14.79 -10.19
CA GLY A 76 -15.68 15.96 -9.67
C GLY A 76 -14.49 15.52 -8.84
N LEU A 77 -13.31 16.05 -9.15
CA LEU A 77 -12.09 15.91 -8.37
C LEU A 77 -11.66 17.28 -7.87
N GLY A 78 -11.02 17.35 -6.71
CA GLY A 78 -10.50 18.62 -6.22
C GLY A 78 -9.49 18.44 -5.11
N CYS A 79 -8.98 19.54 -4.62
CA CYS A 79 -7.94 19.53 -3.61
C CYS A 79 -8.48 19.04 -2.25
N ARG A 80 -7.65 18.26 -1.54
CA ARG A 80 -7.91 17.76 -0.19
C ARG A 80 -7.80 18.85 0.88
N GLY A 81 -7.06 19.93 0.62
CA GLY A 81 -6.70 20.95 1.60
C GLY A 81 -5.46 20.57 2.42
N ILE A 82 -5.10 21.41 3.40
CA ILE A 82 -3.94 21.21 4.27
C ILE A 82 -4.11 19.92 5.10
N PRO A 83 -3.05 19.07 5.19
CA PRO A 83 -3.03 17.90 6.08
C PRO A 83 -3.34 18.28 7.54
N ASP A 84 -4.04 17.41 8.27
CA ASP A 84 -4.50 17.69 9.65
C ASP A 84 -3.37 18.11 10.62
N ASN A 85 -2.15 17.62 10.41
CA ASN A 85 -1.00 17.88 11.31
C ASN A 85 -0.47 19.33 11.28
N HIS A 86 -0.88 20.17 10.32
CA HIS A 86 -0.47 21.58 10.25
C HIS A 86 -1.61 22.56 10.57
N ARG A 87 -2.73 22.07 11.13
CA ARG A 87 -3.89 22.90 11.46
C ARG A 87 -3.72 23.50 12.86
N SER A 88 -2.96 24.60 12.96
CA SER A 88 -2.79 25.30 14.24
C SER A 88 -3.93 26.27 14.58
N ASP A 89 -4.90 26.51 13.68
CA ASP A 89 -6.01 27.40 13.99
C ASP A 89 -7.29 26.91 13.32
N THR A 90 -8.23 26.42 14.11
CA THR A 90 -9.57 26.05 13.64
C THR A 90 -10.59 26.81 14.46
N ILE A 91 -11.23 27.79 13.82
CA ILE A 91 -12.38 28.49 14.37
C ILE A 91 -13.47 27.46 14.70
N LEU A 92 -13.79 27.34 15.99
CA LEU A 92 -14.93 26.56 16.48
C LEU A 92 -16.21 27.30 16.07
N ASN A 93 -17.09 26.64 15.34
CA ASN A 93 -18.44 27.18 15.12
C ASN A 93 -19.28 26.96 16.40
N GLU A 94 -20.40 27.69 16.56
CA GLU A 94 -21.29 27.67 17.74
C GLU A 94 -21.84 26.28 18.14
N LYS A 95 -21.65 25.27 17.28
CA LYS A 95 -22.07 23.87 17.47
C LYS A 95 -20.91 22.89 17.74
N GLY A 96 -19.68 23.38 17.93
CA GLY A 96 -18.49 22.55 18.16
C GLY A 96 -17.97 21.78 16.94
N GLU A 97 -18.56 21.97 15.77
CA GLU A 97 -18.13 21.34 14.52
C GLU A 97 -17.02 22.16 13.85
N LYS A 98 -15.86 21.54 13.62
CA LYS A 98 -14.75 22.11 12.84
C LYS A 98 -15.24 22.37 11.40
N ARG A 99 -15.52 23.63 11.04
CA ARG A 99 -15.80 24.00 9.66
C ARG A 99 -14.53 23.77 8.84
N ARG A 100 -14.54 22.72 8.04
CA ARG A 100 -13.51 22.48 7.02
C ARG A 100 -13.69 23.58 5.99
N GLU A 101 -12.79 24.54 5.92
CA GLU A 101 -12.67 25.37 4.73
C GLU A 101 -12.35 24.43 3.56
N ILE A 102 -13.35 24.26 2.68
CA ILE A 102 -13.22 23.39 1.52
C ILE A 102 -12.42 24.17 0.48
N CYS A 103 -11.29 23.59 0.05
CA CYS A 103 -10.53 24.16 -1.05
C CYS A 103 -11.39 24.28 -2.32
N THR A 104 -11.25 25.41 -3.00
CA THR A 104 -11.98 25.77 -4.23
C THR A 104 -11.42 25.09 -5.49
N ALA A 105 -10.14 24.70 -5.48
CA ALA A 105 -9.48 24.10 -6.63
C ALA A 105 -10.11 22.75 -7.00
N MET A 106 -10.58 22.64 -8.24
CA MET A 106 -11.35 21.48 -8.69
C MET A 106 -11.36 21.33 -10.21
N ILE A 107 -11.58 20.09 -10.67
CA ILE A 107 -11.94 19.74 -12.03
C ILE A 107 -13.24 18.92 -12.02
N VAL A 108 -14.11 19.15 -12.99
CA VAL A 108 -15.31 18.35 -13.22
C VAL A 108 -15.25 17.79 -14.62
N VAL A 109 -15.34 16.47 -14.74
CA VAL A 109 -15.47 15.78 -16.02
C VAL A 109 -16.85 15.16 -16.16
N LYS A 110 -17.35 15.17 -17.39
CA LYS A 110 -18.65 14.60 -17.75
C LYS A 110 -18.48 13.68 -18.96
N ARG A 111 -19.20 12.57 -18.96
CA ARG A 111 -19.33 11.72 -20.14
C ARG A 111 -20.21 12.43 -21.17
N ASP A 112 -19.64 12.71 -22.34
CA ASP A 112 -20.36 13.31 -23.47
C ASP A 112 -21.01 12.20 -24.32
N LYS A 113 -20.20 11.22 -24.71
CA LYS A 113 -20.59 10.02 -25.47
C LYS A 113 -19.92 8.79 -24.86
N PRO A 114 -20.36 7.56 -25.17
CA PRO A 114 -19.62 6.37 -24.78
C PRO A 114 -18.13 6.50 -25.18
N GLY A 115 -17.22 6.27 -24.24
CA GLY A 115 -15.77 6.41 -24.48
C GLY A 115 -15.26 7.85 -24.65
N ARG A 116 -16.08 8.87 -24.35
CA ARG A 116 -15.66 10.28 -24.44
C ARG A 116 -16.01 11.06 -23.19
N TRP A 117 -14.99 11.57 -22.53
CA TRP A 117 -15.08 12.42 -21.35
C TRP A 117 -14.58 13.81 -21.68
N ILE A 118 -15.26 14.83 -21.16
CA ILE A 118 -14.92 16.24 -21.37
C ILE A 118 -14.78 16.96 -20.04
N VAL A 119 -13.77 17.81 -19.91
CA VAL A 119 -13.66 18.77 -18.81
C VAL A 119 -14.76 19.79 -18.95
N ARG A 120 -15.67 19.82 -17.97
CA ARG A 120 -16.82 20.72 -17.95
C ARG A 120 -16.63 21.93 -17.06
N LYS A 121 -15.75 21.84 -16.08
CA LYS A 121 -15.36 22.94 -15.20
C LYS A 121 -13.95 22.70 -14.71
N PHE A 122 -13.17 23.77 -14.65
CA PHE A 122 -11.87 23.76 -14.00
C PHE A 122 -11.67 25.05 -13.18
N VAL A 123 -11.24 24.90 -11.94
CA VAL A 123 -10.88 25.98 -11.03
C VAL A 123 -9.46 25.71 -10.56
N ARG A 124 -8.53 26.57 -10.97
CA ARG A 124 -7.13 26.49 -10.60
C ARG A 124 -6.88 26.93 -9.15
N ASP A 125 -7.57 27.98 -8.72
CA ASP A 125 -7.19 28.72 -7.52
C ASP A 125 -7.45 27.95 -6.22
N HIS A 126 -6.44 28.00 -5.34
CA HIS A 126 -6.48 27.46 -4.00
C HIS A 126 -6.67 28.59 -2.98
N ASN A 127 -7.47 28.34 -1.96
CA ASN A 127 -7.65 29.21 -0.79
C ASN A 127 -6.72 28.84 0.37
N HIS A 128 -5.62 28.12 0.10
CA HIS A 128 -4.63 27.73 1.10
C HIS A 128 -3.24 27.62 0.44
N PRO A 129 -2.15 27.74 1.22
CA PRO A 129 -0.80 27.48 0.71
C PRO A 129 -0.66 26.06 0.16
N LEU A 130 0.03 25.94 -0.96
CA LEU A 130 0.38 24.66 -1.56
C LEU A 130 1.71 24.19 -0.97
N VAL A 131 1.70 23.01 -0.36
CA VAL A 131 2.92 22.36 0.13
C VAL A 131 3.21 21.24 -0.83
N ILE A 132 4.32 21.36 -1.58
CA ILE A 132 4.82 20.29 -2.45
C ILE A 132 5.08 19.07 -1.57
N SER A 133 4.08 18.21 -1.51
CA SER A 133 4.15 16.92 -0.84
C SER A 133 4.19 15.90 -1.97
N LEU A 134 5.35 15.25 -2.12
CA LEU A 134 5.53 14.10 -2.99
C LEU A 134 4.59 13.00 -2.49
N SER A 135 3.34 13.07 -2.92
CA SER A 135 2.29 12.17 -2.50
C SER A 135 2.61 10.80 -3.08
N LYS A 136 2.66 9.76 -2.25
CA LYS A 136 2.84 8.38 -2.73
C LYS A 136 1.72 8.09 -3.74
N LYS A 137 2.10 7.73 -4.97
CA LYS A 137 1.17 7.41 -6.06
C LYS A 137 0.10 6.42 -5.58
N ARG A 138 -1.17 6.69 -5.90
CA ARG A 138 -2.24 5.72 -5.66
C ARG A 138 -2.05 4.56 -6.62
N PRO A 139 -2.00 3.30 -6.14
CA PRO A 139 -1.84 2.16 -7.02
C PRO A 139 -3.03 2.05 -7.98
N THR A 140 -2.75 1.79 -9.25
CA THR A 140 -3.77 1.57 -10.27
C THR A 140 -4.55 0.28 -9.99
N PHE A 141 -5.69 0.09 -10.65
CA PHE A 141 -6.47 -1.15 -10.52
C PHE A 141 -5.64 -2.37 -10.93
N ASP A 142 -4.91 -2.28 -12.04
CA ASP A 142 -4.04 -3.35 -12.56
C ASP A 142 -2.92 -3.73 -11.57
N GLU A 143 -2.34 -2.75 -10.88
CA GLU A 143 -1.31 -3.01 -9.85
C GLU A 143 -1.88 -3.77 -8.66
N LYS A 144 -3.14 -3.49 -8.27
CA LYS A 144 -3.81 -4.23 -7.20
C LYS A 144 -4.11 -5.66 -7.62
N ASP A 145 -4.58 -5.87 -8.84
CA ASP A 145 -4.87 -7.21 -9.37
C ASP A 145 -3.59 -8.04 -9.48
N LYS A 146 -2.49 -7.45 -9.93
CA LYS A 146 -1.17 -8.09 -9.91
C LYS A 146 -0.78 -8.51 -8.49
N LYS A 147 -1.00 -7.65 -7.49
CA LYS A 147 -0.71 -7.97 -6.09
C LYS A 147 -1.61 -9.06 -5.54
N ILE A 148 -2.89 -9.07 -5.92
CA ILE A 148 -3.83 -10.14 -5.54
C ILE A 148 -3.35 -11.48 -6.11
N GLN A 149 -2.95 -11.53 -7.37
CA GLN A 149 -2.43 -12.75 -8.00
C GLN A 149 -1.17 -13.26 -7.30
N GLU A 150 -0.21 -12.37 -7.04
CA GLU A 150 1.03 -12.68 -6.33
C GLU A 150 0.75 -13.27 -4.94
N LEU A 151 -0.05 -12.57 -4.13
CA LEU A 151 -0.40 -13.02 -2.78
C LEU A 151 -1.20 -14.33 -2.80
N THR A 152 -2.04 -14.53 -3.81
CA THR A 152 -2.79 -15.78 -3.98
C THR A 152 -1.84 -16.94 -4.30
N ALA A 153 -0.84 -16.74 -5.15
CA ALA A 153 0.16 -17.75 -5.46
C ALA A 153 0.99 -18.10 -4.21
N GLU A 154 1.43 -17.08 -3.46
CA GLU A 154 2.19 -17.28 -2.22
C GLU A 154 1.37 -18.04 -1.16
N LEU A 155 0.08 -17.68 -1.00
CA LEU A 155 -0.83 -18.40 -0.11
C LEU A 155 -1.02 -19.86 -0.53
N ARG A 156 -1.11 -20.16 -1.83
CA ARG A 156 -1.22 -21.54 -2.32
C ARG A 156 0.03 -22.34 -1.98
N VAL A 157 1.23 -21.76 -2.17
CA VAL A 157 2.50 -22.40 -1.82
C VAL A 157 2.57 -22.68 -0.31
N LYS A 158 2.30 -21.67 0.52
CA LYS A 158 2.29 -21.82 1.98
C LYS A 158 1.30 -22.87 2.48
N LYS A 159 0.11 -22.96 1.88
CA LYS A 159 -0.88 -24.00 2.19
C LYS A 159 -0.37 -25.41 1.87
N ARG A 160 0.26 -25.60 0.71
CA ARG A 160 0.86 -26.90 0.33
C ARG A 160 1.99 -27.30 1.27
N LEU A 161 2.87 -26.35 1.59
CA LEU A 161 3.96 -26.57 2.54
C LEU A 161 3.44 -26.95 3.93
N SER A 162 2.44 -26.22 4.42
CA SER A 162 1.80 -26.51 5.71
C SER A 162 1.14 -27.88 5.74
N ALA A 163 0.47 -28.30 4.65
CA ALA A 163 -0.09 -29.64 4.55
C ALA A 163 1.00 -30.71 4.62
N SER A 164 2.11 -30.52 3.90
CA SER A 164 3.23 -31.47 3.94
C SER A 164 3.84 -31.61 5.34
N TYR A 165 4.06 -30.51 6.06
CA TYR A 165 4.55 -30.58 7.44
C TYR A 165 3.56 -31.28 8.37
N ARG A 166 2.26 -31.03 8.19
CA ARG A 166 1.21 -31.71 8.95
C ARG A 166 1.23 -33.22 8.70
N ASP A 167 1.35 -33.64 7.44
CA ASP A 167 1.41 -35.05 7.08
C ASP A 167 2.65 -35.73 7.68
N GLN A 168 3.82 -35.08 7.60
CA GLN A 168 5.05 -35.58 8.22
C GLN A 168 4.92 -35.78 9.74
N LEU A 169 4.30 -34.82 10.43
CA LEU A 169 4.04 -34.92 11.88
C LEU A 169 3.09 -36.08 12.21
N LEU A 170 2.04 -36.26 11.42
CA LEU A 170 1.09 -37.36 11.60
C LEU A 170 1.75 -38.72 11.39
N THR A 171 2.62 -38.86 10.37
CA THR A 171 3.40 -40.08 10.16
C THR A 171 4.31 -40.37 11.35
N LEU A 172 5.07 -39.37 11.82
CA LEU A 172 5.96 -39.54 12.97
C LEU A 172 5.21 -39.97 14.23
N MET A 173 4.08 -39.31 14.53
CA MET A 173 3.25 -39.69 15.66
C MET A 173 2.77 -41.14 15.55
N LYS A 174 2.36 -41.56 14.35
CA LYS A 174 1.89 -42.93 14.12
C LYS A 174 2.99 -43.97 14.33
N ASP A 175 4.22 -43.67 13.90
CA ASP A 175 5.36 -44.55 14.11
C ASP A 175 5.70 -44.68 15.61
N VAL A 176 5.61 -43.58 16.36
CA VAL A 176 5.82 -43.59 17.82
C VAL A 176 4.76 -44.43 18.52
N GLU A 177 3.48 -44.28 18.18
CA GLU A 177 2.39 -45.09 18.72
C GLU A 177 2.60 -46.58 18.43
N ASN A 178 2.87 -46.94 17.18
CA ASN A 178 3.11 -48.33 16.79
C ASN A 178 4.30 -48.94 17.53
N HIS A 179 5.38 -48.16 17.73
CA HIS A 179 6.54 -48.61 18.48
C HIS A 179 6.20 -48.84 19.96
N ASN A 180 5.43 -47.94 20.57
CA ASN A 180 4.99 -48.06 21.95
C ASN A 180 4.11 -49.29 22.17
N ASP A 181 3.20 -49.57 21.24
CA ASP A 181 2.34 -50.76 21.29
C ASP A 181 3.17 -52.04 21.24
N HIS A 182 4.15 -52.11 20.31
CA HIS A 182 5.05 -53.26 20.19
C HIS A 182 5.93 -53.46 21.45
N LEU A 183 6.42 -52.36 22.06
CA LEU A 183 7.15 -52.44 23.33
C LEU A 183 6.25 -52.95 24.47
N THR A 184 5.01 -52.50 24.53
CA THR A 184 4.03 -52.90 25.56
C THR A 184 3.67 -54.37 25.42
N GLU A 185 3.43 -54.85 24.21
CA GLU A 185 3.19 -56.28 23.91
C GLU A 185 4.39 -57.14 24.34
N LYS A 186 5.60 -56.70 23.98
CA LYS A 186 6.83 -57.40 24.37
C LYS A 186 7.03 -57.40 25.89
N ALA A 187 6.77 -56.30 26.59
CA ALA A 187 6.85 -56.21 28.04
C ALA A 187 5.84 -57.14 28.74
N ALA A 188 4.61 -57.25 28.21
CA ALA A 188 3.59 -58.16 28.74
C ALA A 188 3.94 -59.65 28.56
N SER A 189 4.79 -59.98 27.58
CA SER A 189 5.29 -61.35 27.38
C SER A 189 6.32 -61.80 28.44
N PHE A 190 6.97 -60.85 29.13
CA PHE A 190 7.79 -61.12 30.32
C PHE A 190 6.88 -61.00 31.56
N GLY A 191 6.13 -62.08 31.86
CA GLY A 191 5.19 -62.11 33.00
C GLY A 191 5.84 -61.76 34.36
N PRO A 192 5.04 -61.46 35.40
CA PRO A 192 5.57 -61.07 36.71
C PRO A 192 6.50 -62.16 37.25
N HIS A 193 7.72 -61.75 37.62
CA HIS A 193 8.68 -62.63 38.28
C HIS A 193 8.02 -63.26 39.52
N PRO A 194 8.10 -64.58 39.72
CA PRO A 194 7.65 -65.18 40.96
C PRO A 194 8.55 -64.67 42.09
N THR A 195 8.01 -63.82 42.96
CA THR A 195 8.68 -63.43 44.20
C THR A 195 8.74 -64.67 45.10
N THR A 196 9.84 -65.42 45.02
CA THR A 196 10.18 -66.42 46.04
C THR A 196 10.47 -65.70 47.35
N LEU A 197 9.54 -65.82 48.29
CA LEU A 197 9.79 -65.62 49.71
C LEU A 197 10.88 -66.62 50.12
N VAL A 198 12.05 -66.12 50.48
CA VAL A 198 13.02 -66.87 51.30
C VAL A 198 13.38 -65.97 52.47
N GLY A 199 12.98 -66.43 53.64
CA GLY A 199 13.33 -65.83 54.92
C GLY A 199 14.81 -65.99 55.26
N ASP A 200 15.13 -65.40 56.40
CA ASP A 200 16.32 -65.60 57.21
C ASP A 200 17.60 -64.89 56.77
N GLY A 201 17.78 -63.69 57.36
CA GLY A 201 18.68 -63.61 58.49
C GLY A 201 20.05 -62.98 58.23
N TRP A 202 20.20 -61.70 58.55
CA TRP A 202 21.46 -61.16 59.11
C TRP A 202 21.13 -60.17 60.24
N LYS A 203 21.45 -60.60 61.46
CA LYS A 203 21.53 -59.78 62.67
C LYS A 203 22.77 -58.87 62.60
N LEU A 204 22.62 -57.68 63.17
CA LEU A 204 23.61 -56.88 63.89
C LEU A 204 24.77 -56.26 63.09
N LEU A 205 24.83 -54.92 63.10
CA LEU A 205 25.80 -54.16 63.92
C LEU A 205 25.48 -52.66 63.78
N SER A 206 24.90 -52.07 64.82
CA SER A 206 24.90 -50.62 65.06
C SER A 206 25.88 -50.36 66.18
N GLN A 207 26.85 -49.50 65.92
CA GLN A 207 27.65 -48.81 66.92
C GLN A 207 27.68 -47.35 66.50
#